data_AF-A0A1G1CFV3-F1
#
_entry.id   AF-A0A1G1CFV3-F1
#
_cell.length_a   1.000
_cell.length_b   1.000
_cell.length_c   1.000
_cell.angle_alpha   90.00
_cell.angle_beta   90.00
_cell.angle_gamma   90.00
#
_symmetry.space_group_name_H-M   'P 1'
#
loop_
_entity.id
_entity.type
_entity.pdbx_description
1 polymer ?
#
loop_
_entity_poly.entity_id
_entity_poly.type
_entity_poly.pdbx_seq_one_letter_code
_entity_poly.pdbx_strand_id
1 'polypeptide(L)'
;MPKVNPQNLDGSIQEIIIKQFIYSLVILESPKQTAAFFSNFLSDGETIMLSKRLAIAVLLLRGHSQTLITKILSVSYSATGAVSSWLKNAEPATMLVLNTLSQNDDWKELVYNYKTVNQPKKAGRQTKPINTAPTASIPPGPNAPSDLPPAIQAGDFEGLDGPQLTSEEDDPSSQIPTAPSMNDMLENI
;
A
#
# COMPACT_ATOMS: atom_id res chain seq x y z
N MET A 1 1.34 -2.97 -5.10
CA MET A 1 1.06 -2.37 -6.41
C MET A 1 0.48 -3.46 -7.25
N PRO A 2 -0.62 -3.21 -7.97
CA PRO A 2 -1.19 -4.16 -8.91
C PRO A 2 -0.09 -4.66 -9.84
N LYS A 3 -0.07 -5.97 -10.10
CA LYS A 3 0.80 -6.50 -11.15
C LYS A 3 0.18 -6.05 -12.47
N VAL A 4 0.86 -5.14 -13.17
CA VAL A 4 0.48 -4.78 -14.54
C VAL A 4 0.83 -5.97 -15.43
N ASN A 5 -0.11 -6.36 -16.30
CA ASN A 5 0.15 -7.38 -17.32
C ASN A 5 1.22 -6.83 -18.29
N PRO A 6 2.38 -7.51 -18.45
CA PRO A 6 3.48 -7.02 -19.28
C PRO A 6 3.21 -7.10 -20.79
N GLN A 7 2.00 -7.50 -21.22
CA GLN A 7 1.64 -7.42 -22.64
C GLN A 7 1.87 -5.99 -23.14
N ASN A 8 2.78 -5.88 -24.10
CA ASN A 8 3.37 -4.62 -24.57
C ASN A 8 2.29 -3.75 -25.21
N LEU A 9 1.76 -2.80 -24.42
CA LEU A 9 1.16 -1.61 -24.99
C LEU A 9 2.21 -0.94 -25.88
N ASP A 10 1.82 -0.50 -27.07
CA ASP A 10 2.74 0.22 -27.95
C ASP A 10 3.31 1.44 -27.20
N GLY A 11 4.63 1.66 -27.34
CA GLY A 11 5.34 2.69 -26.57
C GLY A 11 4.77 4.09 -26.79
N SER A 12 4.29 4.39 -28.02
CA SER A 12 3.68 5.68 -28.32
C SER A 12 2.32 5.85 -27.65
N ILE A 13 1.51 4.78 -27.60
CA ILE A 13 0.22 4.79 -26.91
C ILE A 13 0.44 4.95 -25.41
N GLN A 14 1.42 4.24 -24.83
CA GLN A 14 1.76 4.36 -23.42
C GLN A 14 2.16 5.79 -23.05
N GLU A 15 2.99 6.43 -23.87
CA GLU A 15 3.41 7.83 -23.65
C GLU A 15 2.22 8.79 -23.68
N ILE A 16 1.31 8.63 -24.66
CA ILE A 16 0.09 9.44 -24.74
C ILE A 16 -0.76 9.26 -23.48
N ILE A 17 -0.98 8.02 -23.03
CA ILE A 17 -1.78 7.74 -21.83
C ILE A 17 -1.15 8.38 -20.59
N ILE A 18 0.16 8.22 -20.40
CA ILE A 18 0.90 8.80 -19.26
C ILE A 18 0.80 10.33 -19.31
N LYS A 19 0.98 10.93 -20.48
CA LYS A 19 0.88 12.39 -20.67
C LYS A 19 -0.51 12.90 -20.30
N GLN A 20 -1.58 12.24 -20.75
CA GLN A 20 -2.95 12.64 -20.42
C GLN A 20 -3.26 12.46 -18.94
N PHE A 21 -2.75 11.39 -18.32
CA PHE A 21 -2.85 11.20 -16.88
C PHE A 21 -2.14 12.30 -16.08
N ILE A 22 -0.93 12.72 -16.48
CA ILE A 22 -0.23 13.83 -15.82
C ILE A 22 -1.01 15.14 -16.01
N TYR A 23 -1.49 15.40 -17.23
CA TYR A 23 -2.27 16.60 -17.53
C TYR A 23 -3.55 16.70 -16.69
N SER A 24 -4.25 15.59 -16.47
CA SER A 24 -5.45 15.58 -15.62
C SER A 24 -5.14 15.97 -14.18
N LEU A 25 -3.97 15.61 -13.63
CA LEU A 25 -3.55 16.02 -12.29
C LEU A 25 -3.27 17.53 -12.19
N VAL A 26 -2.77 18.15 -13.27
CA VAL A 26 -2.46 19.59 -13.31
C VAL A 26 -3.73 20.45 -13.32
N ILE A 27 -4.82 19.95 -13.92
CA ILE A 27 -6.10 20.66 -14.00
C ILE A 27 -6.84 20.68 -12.64
N LEU A 28 -6.47 19.83 -11.68
CA LEU A 28 -7.14 19.78 -10.38
C LEU A 28 -6.75 20.99 -9.51
N GLU A 29 -7.66 21.96 -9.40
CA GLU A 29 -7.38 23.24 -8.71
C GLU A 29 -7.61 23.23 -7.19
N SER A 30 -8.33 22.24 -6.66
CA SER A 30 -8.71 22.24 -5.24
C SER A 30 -8.59 20.87 -4.57
N PRO A 31 -8.24 20.82 -3.26
CA PRO A 31 -8.16 19.57 -2.50
C PRO A 31 -9.45 18.75 -2.55
N LYS A 32 -10.62 19.41 -2.58
CA LYS A 32 -11.92 18.73 -2.68
C LYS A 32 -12.09 18.04 -4.03
N GLN A 33 -11.75 18.71 -5.14
CA GLN A 33 -11.79 18.11 -6.47
C GLN A 33 -10.78 16.96 -6.57
N THR A 34 -9.56 17.15 -6.04
CA THR A 34 -8.53 16.12 -6.02
C THR A 34 -8.98 14.88 -5.24
N ALA A 35 -9.59 15.06 -4.07
CA ALA A 35 -10.12 13.95 -3.28
C ALA A 35 -11.22 13.18 -4.02
N ALA A 36 -12.16 13.90 -4.66
CA ALA A 36 -13.23 13.28 -5.45
C ALA A 36 -12.71 12.56 -6.71
N PHE A 37 -11.63 13.08 -7.33
CA PHE A 37 -10.97 12.40 -8.45
C PHE A 37 -10.36 11.07 -7.99
N PHE A 38 -9.54 11.10 -6.94
CA PHE A 38 -8.85 9.89 -6.47
C PHE A 38 -9.79 8.86 -5.86
N SER A 39 -10.90 9.25 -5.21
CA SER A 39 -11.88 8.29 -4.68
C SER A 39 -12.60 7.50 -5.77
N ASN A 40 -12.73 8.07 -6.97
CA ASN A 40 -13.34 7.39 -8.11
C ASN A 40 -12.30 6.66 -8.98
N PHE A 41 -11.05 7.15 -8.99
CA PHE A 41 -9.98 6.62 -9.84
C PHE A 41 -9.19 5.48 -9.19
N LEU A 42 -9.02 5.51 -7.87
CA LEU A 42 -8.26 4.52 -7.12
C LEU A 42 -9.20 3.71 -6.23
N SER A 43 -8.93 2.42 -6.10
CA SER A 43 -9.54 1.62 -5.04
C SER A 43 -9.08 2.08 -3.65
N ASP A 44 -9.84 1.75 -2.61
CA ASP A 44 -9.46 2.04 -1.22
C ASP A 44 -8.07 1.47 -0.87
N GLY A 45 -7.79 0.25 -1.36
CA GLY A 45 -6.50 -0.41 -1.15
C GLY A 45 -5.35 0.32 -1.83
N GLU A 46 -5.55 0.82 -3.05
CA GLU A 46 -4.55 1.60 -3.78
C GLU A 46 -4.32 2.97 -3.14
N THR A 47 -5.38 3.64 -2.72
CA THR A 47 -5.32 4.90 -2.00
C THR A 47 -4.46 4.76 -0.75
N ILE A 48 -4.76 3.78 0.12
CA ILE A 48 -3.98 3.52 1.34
C ILE A 48 -2.52 3.20 0.99
N MET A 49 -2.27 2.37 -0.02
CA MET A 49 -0.91 1.99 -0.41
C MET A 49 -0.10 3.16 -0.97
N LEU A 50 -0.72 4.05 -1.74
CA LEU A 50 -0.10 5.24 -2.27
C LEU A 50 0.23 6.23 -1.15
N SER A 51 -0.72 6.49 -0.25
CA SER A 51 -0.51 7.32 0.94
C SER A 51 0.60 6.79 1.83
N LYS A 52 0.65 5.46 2.06
CA LYS A 52 1.74 4.83 2.82
C LYS A 52 3.09 5.00 2.14
N ARG A 53 3.18 4.86 0.81
CA ARG A 53 4.43 5.09 0.07
C ARG A 53 4.91 6.53 0.20
N LEU A 54 4.01 7.50 0.10
CA LEU A 54 4.32 8.91 0.32
C LEU A 54 4.82 9.14 1.76
N ALA A 55 4.11 8.59 2.76
CA ALA A 55 4.49 8.70 4.16
C ALA A 55 5.86 8.07 4.44
N ILE A 56 6.18 6.92 3.84
CA ILE A 56 7.53 6.31 3.95
C ILE A 56 8.58 7.29 3.44
N ALA A 57 8.39 7.87 2.25
CA ALA A 57 9.36 8.80 1.66
C ALA A 57 9.59 10.01 2.57
N VAL A 58 8.52 10.63 3.06
CA VAL A 58 8.60 11.78 3.98
C VAL A 58 9.29 11.41 5.29
N LEU A 59 8.93 10.28 5.91
CA LEU A 59 9.53 9.88 7.19
C LEU A 59 11.01 9.52 7.05
N LEU A 60 11.41 8.93 5.91
CA LEU A 60 12.82 8.69 5.60
C LEU A 60 13.60 9.99 5.45
N LEU A 61 13.05 10.99 4.75
CA LEU A 61 13.68 12.33 4.64
C LEU A 61 13.83 13.01 6.00
N ARG A 62 12.89 12.80 6.91
CA ARG A 62 12.94 13.29 8.29
C ARG A 62 13.90 12.49 9.19
N GLY A 63 14.63 11.52 8.65
CA GLY A 63 15.63 10.74 9.37
C GLY A 63 15.08 9.63 10.26
N HIS A 64 13.81 9.23 10.09
CA HIS A 64 13.26 8.10 10.83
C HIS A 64 13.81 6.77 10.31
N SER A 65 14.08 5.83 11.21
CA SER A 65 14.60 4.51 10.85
C SER A 65 13.54 3.66 10.15
N GLN A 66 13.97 2.80 9.22
CA GLN A 66 13.07 1.89 8.50
C GLN A 66 12.26 1.01 9.47
N THR A 67 12.89 0.52 10.54
CA THR A 67 12.21 -0.25 11.60
C THR A 67 11.06 0.50 12.25
N LEU A 68 11.25 1.79 12.54
CA LEU A 68 10.19 2.61 13.13
C LEU A 68 9.05 2.82 12.12
N ILE A 69 9.39 3.14 10.86
CA ILE A 69 8.43 3.39 9.79
C ILE A 69 7.57 2.15 9.50
N THR A 70 8.21 0.97 9.39
CA THR A 70 7.53 -0.32 9.22
C THR A 70 6.49 -0.56 10.30
N LYS A 71 6.81 -0.25 11.56
CA LYS A 71 5.87 -0.41 12.68
C LYS A 71 4.74 0.61 12.65
N ILE A 72 5.06 1.88 12.43
CA ILE A 72 4.08 2.98 12.37
C ILE A 72 3.05 2.74 11.27
N LEU A 73 3.51 2.44 10.05
CA LEU A 73 2.65 2.36 8.86
C LEU A 73 2.13 0.94 8.60
N SER A 74 2.56 -0.05 9.40
CA SER A 74 2.25 -1.47 9.20
C SER A 74 2.50 -1.88 7.74
N VAL A 75 3.75 -1.67 7.29
CA VAL A 75 4.23 -2.01 5.95
C VAL A 75 5.40 -2.97 6.04
N SER A 76 5.64 -3.77 5.00
CA SER A 76 6.81 -4.64 4.96
C SER A 76 8.12 -3.85 4.89
N TYR A 77 9.21 -4.46 5.35
CA TYR A 77 10.56 -3.95 5.13
C TYR A 77 10.88 -3.84 3.63
N SER A 78 10.37 -4.76 2.81
CA SER A 78 10.56 -4.71 1.36
C SER A 78 9.94 -3.45 0.73
N ALA A 79 8.75 -3.04 1.18
CA ALA A 79 8.12 -1.81 0.71
C ALA A 79 8.93 -0.57 1.14
N THR A 80 9.42 -0.56 2.38
CA THR A 80 10.23 0.54 2.90
C THR A 80 11.58 0.63 2.18
N GLY A 81 12.22 -0.50 1.91
CA GLY A 81 13.46 -0.60 1.15
C GLY A 81 13.29 -0.18 -0.31
N ALA A 82 12.20 -0.57 -0.96
CA ALA A 82 11.89 -0.13 -2.32
C ALA A 82 11.74 1.39 -2.40
N VAL A 83 11.07 2.01 -1.40
CA VAL A 83 10.95 3.47 -1.33
C VAL A 83 12.29 4.14 -1.06
N SER A 84 13.07 3.62 -0.11
CA SER A 84 14.41 4.13 0.17
C SER A 84 15.32 4.05 -1.07
N SER A 85 15.18 3.02 -1.91
CA SER A 85 15.96 2.84 -3.12
C SER A 85 15.66 3.92 -4.16
N TRP A 86 14.39 4.12 -4.54
CA TRP A 86 14.07 5.16 -5.53
C TRP A 86 14.27 6.58 -4.99
N LEU A 87 14.09 6.79 -3.68
CA LEU A 87 14.30 8.10 -3.05
C LEU A 87 15.76 8.59 -3.16
N LYS A 88 16.74 7.67 -3.13
CA LYS A 88 18.16 8.01 -3.34
C LYS A 88 18.46 8.51 -4.75
N ASN A 89 17.66 8.07 -5.72
CA ASN A 89 17.80 8.40 -7.14
C ASN A 89 16.69 9.37 -7.61
N ALA A 90 15.98 10.01 -6.69
CA ALA A 90 14.87 10.89 -7.01
C ALA A 90 15.39 12.16 -7.71
N GLU A 91 14.67 12.60 -8.74
CA GLU A 91 15.00 13.84 -9.44
C GLU A 91 14.90 15.07 -8.53
N PRO A 92 15.66 16.15 -8.80
CA PRO A 92 15.63 17.37 -8.00
C PRO A 92 14.24 17.97 -7.82
N ALA A 93 13.39 17.93 -8.85
CA ALA A 93 12.01 18.42 -8.79
C ALA A 93 11.18 17.61 -7.78
N THR A 94 11.30 16.28 -7.81
CA THR A 94 10.65 15.39 -6.85
C THR A 94 11.13 15.67 -5.43
N MET A 95 12.44 15.86 -5.25
CA MET A 95 13.02 16.17 -3.94
C MET A 95 12.53 17.51 -3.39
N LEU A 96 12.33 18.53 -4.24
CA LEU A 96 11.76 19.82 -3.82
C LEU A 96 10.34 19.66 -3.26
N VAL A 97 9.50 18.90 -3.95
CA VAL A 97 8.12 18.63 -3.49
C VAL A 97 8.14 17.86 -2.18
N LEU A 98 8.93 16.79 -2.08
CA LEU A 98 9.00 15.97 -0.87
C LEU A 98 9.56 16.74 0.32
N ASN A 99 10.58 17.58 0.11
CA ASN A 99 11.13 18.43 1.18
C ASN A 99 10.07 19.44 1.66
N THR A 100 9.35 20.08 0.75
CA THR A 100 8.24 20.99 1.10
C THR A 100 7.17 20.26 1.92
N LEU A 101 6.72 19.10 1.46
CA LEU A 101 5.74 18.27 2.18
C LEU A 101 6.25 17.83 3.55
N SER A 102 7.54 17.54 3.67
CA SER A 102 8.15 17.06 4.91
C SER A 102 8.13 18.09 6.04
N GLN A 103 7.97 19.39 5.72
CA GLN A 103 7.92 20.45 6.73
C GLN A 103 6.57 20.55 7.45
N ASN A 104 5.52 19.90 6.93
CA ASN A 104 4.22 19.91 7.60
C ASN A 104 4.32 19.25 8.99
N ASP A 105 3.70 19.89 9.99
CA ASP A 105 3.67 19.43 11.38
C ASP A 105 2.78 18.20 11.58
N ASP A 106 1.83 17.93 10.69
CA ASP A 106 0.97 16.73 10.72
C ASP A 106 1.82 15.43 10.77
N TRP A 107 3.00 15.44 10.14
CA TRP A 107 3.93 14.31 10.19
C TRP A 107 4.56 14.09 11.56
N LYS A 108 4.72 15.14 12.37
CA LYS A 108 5.18 15.02 13.78
C LYS A 108 4.10 14.35 14.60
N GLU A 109 2.84 14.76 14.39
CA GLU A 109 1.70 14.21 15.12
C GLU A 109 1.56 12.70 14.87
N LEU A 110 1.72 12.26 13.62
CA LEU A 110 1.70 10.84 13.25
C LEU A 110 2.69 10.01 14.07
N VAL A 111 3.93 10.47 14.22
CA VAL A 111 4.97 9.77 14.99
C VAL A 111 4.69 9.83 16.49
N TYR A 112 4.18 10.97 16.98
CA TYR A 112 3.80 11.14 18.37
C TYR A 112 2.67 10.19 18.77
N ASN A 113 1.59 10.14 17.98
CA ASN A 113 0.41 9.31 18.22
C ASN A 113 0.78 7.81 18.26
N TYR A 114 1.69 7.37 17.39
CA TYR A 114 2.18 5.99 17.47
C TYR A 114 2.92 5.71 18.78
N LYS A 115 3.78 6.63 19.24
CA LYS A 115 4.57 6.47 20.47
C LYS A 115 3.71 6.52 21.73
N THR A 116 2.61 7.28 21.74
CA THR A 116 1.72 7.38 22.91
C THR A 116 0.84 6.14 23.03
N VAL A 117 0.28 5.65 21.92
CA VAL A 117 -0.58 4.46 21.90
C VAL A 117 0.21 3.19 22.22
N ASN A 118 1.45 3.07 21.74
CA ASN A 118 2.26 1.85 21.85
C ASN A 118 3.30 1.88 22.98
N GLN A 119 3.24 2.86 23.88
CA GLN A 119 4.07 2.83 25.07
C GLN A 119 3.55 1.76 26.04
N PRO A 120 4.41 0.87 26.56
CA PRO A 120 3.98 -0.09 27.57
C PRO A 120 3.45 0.71 28.76
N LYS A 121 2.16 0.55 29.07
CA LYS A 121 1.60 1.03 30.35
C LYS A 121 2.53 0.48 31.42
N LYS A 122 3.29 1.35 32.10
CA LYS A 122 4.19 0.93 33.17
C LYS A 122 3.33 0.17 34.17
N ALA A 123 3.43 -1.16 34.15
CA ALA A 123 2.78 -2.01 35.11
C ALA A 123 3.28 -1.54 36.47
N GLY A 124 2.39 -0.96 37.27
CA GLY A 124 2.69 -0.63 38.65
C GLY A 124 3.23 -1.89 39.29
N ARG A 125 4.53 -1.88 39.60
CA ARG A 125 5.20 -2.96 40.30
C ARG A 125 4.61 -2.98 41.70
N GLN A 126 3.51 -3.70 41.90
CA GLN A 126 3.12 -4.11 43.24
C GLN A 126 4.20 -5.07 43.71
N THR A 127 5.22 -4.53 44.39
CA THR A 127 6.17 -5.33 45.14
C THR A 127 5.41 -5.93 46.32
N LYS A 128 4.76 -7.08 46.08
CA LYS A 128 4.32 -7.96 47.15
C LYS A 128 5.59 -8.45 47.86
N PRO A 129 5.77 -8.22 49.17
CA PRO A 129 6.96 -8.71 49.86
C PRO A 129 6.95 -10.24 49.82
N ILE A 130 7.96 -10.82 49.16
CA ILE A 130 8.24 -12.26 49.21
C ILE A 130 8.83 -12.53 50.59
N ASN A 131 8.04 -13.22 51.41
CA ASN A 131 8.49 -13.75 52.70
C ASN A 131 9.35 -14.98 52.42
N THR A 132 10.60 -14.92 52.85
CA THR A 132 11.59 -15.99 52.72
C THR A 132 11.33 -17.12 53.72
N ALA A 133 11.27 -18.37 53.24
CA ALA A 133 11.66 -19.52 54.03
C ALA A 133 12.24 -20.62 53.10
N PRO A 134 13.39 -21.25 53.46
CA PRO A 134 14.07 -22.24 52.64
C PRO A 134 13.66 -23.66 53.05
N THR A 135 13.43 -24.58 52.10
CA THR A 135 13.42 -26.03 52.41
C THR A 135 13.84 -26.87 51.22
N ALA A 136 15.01 -27.51 51.42
CA ALA A 136 15.45 -28.84 51.01
C ALA A 136 15.42 -29.30 49.53
N SER A 137 16.65 -29.56 49.08
CA SER A 137 17.11 -30.57 48.13
C SER A 137 16.31 -31.87 48.04
N ILE A 138 16.17 -32.43 46.83
CA ILE A 138 16.40 -33.84 46.45
C ILE A 138 16.69 -33.90 44.93
N PRO A 139 17.66 -34.72 44.44
CA PRO A 139 18.17 -34.72 43.06
C PRO A 139 17.58 -35.90 42.21
N PRO A 140 18.12 -36.29 41.02
CA PRO A 140 17.35 -36.47 39.79
C PRO A 140 17.07 -37.94 39.43
N GLY A 141 16.12 -38.18 38.53
CA GLY A 141 15.85 -39.51 37.98
C GLY A 141 15.41 -39.48 36.51
N PRO A 142 15.73 -40.50 35.70
CA PRO A 142 15.92 -40.38 34.26
C PRO A 142 14.80 -41.01 33.42
N ASN A 143 14.97 -40.86 32.10
CA ASN A 143 14.46 -41.67 30.99
C ASN A 143 13.28 -41.10 30.18
N ALA A 144 13.64 -40.71 28.96
CA ALA A 144 12.81 -40.81 27.76
C ALA A 144 12.30 -42.25 27.56
N PRO A 145 11.24 -42.44 26.77
CA PRO A 145 11.50 -42.95 25.44
C PRO A 145 10.72 -42.26 24.33
N SER A 146 11.36 -42.33 23.17
CA SER A 146 10.94 -41.97 21.83
C SER A 146 9.74 -42.79 21.38
N ASP A 147 8.70 -42.13 20.88
CA ASP A 147 7.69 -42.76 20.01
C ASP A 147 7.22 -41.71 18.98
N LEU A 148 7.78 -41.80 17.78
CA LEU A 148 7.25 -41.17 16.57
C LEU A 148 6.87 -42.28 15.59
N PRO A 149 5.58 -42.44 15.23
CA PRO A 149 5.19 -43.30 14.12
C PRO A 149 5.42 -42.62 12.76
N PRO A 150 5.60 -43.42 11.69
CA PRO A 150 5.97 -42.95 10.35
C PRO A 150 4.79 -42.48 9.50
N ALA A 151 5.18 -41.82 8.39
CA ALA A 151 4.41 -41.25 7.30
C ALA A 151 3.11 -41.96 6.87
N ILE A 152 2.10 -41.15 6.53
CA ILE A 152 1.00 -41.56 5.65
C ILE A 152 1.09 -40.78 4.34
N GLN A 153 0.89 -41.56 3.28
CA GLN A 153 1.10 -41.31 1.87
C GLN A 153 0.10 -40.32 1.25
N ALA A 154 0.55 -39.78 0.12
CA ALA A 154 -0.25 -39.14 -0.90
C ALA A 154 -1.46 -40.01 -1.30
N GLY A 155 -2.61 -39.36 -1.43
CA GLY A 155 -3.81 -39.88 -2.04
C GLY A 155 -4.43 -38.79 -2.91
N ASP A 156 -4.31 -38.99 -4.21
CA ASP A 156 -5.30 -38.77 -5.26
C ASP A 156 -6.48 -37.82 -4.93
N PHE A 157 -6.53 -36.70 -5.65
CA PHE A 157 -7.79 -36.06 -5.97
C PHE A 157 -7.84 -35.79 -7.48
N GLU A 158 -8.31 -36.80 -8.19
CA GLU A 158 -8.80 -36.68 -9.56
C GLU A 158 -10.06 -35.80 -9.61
N GLY A 159 -10.16 -35.04 -10.70
CA GLY A 159 -11.40 -34.90 -11.46
C GLY A 159 -12.54 -34.10 -10.82
N LEU A 160 -12.66 -32.83 -11.22
CA LEU A 160 -13.98 -32.27 -11.53
C LEU A 160 -13.91 -31.42 -12.79
N ASP A 161 -14.46 -32.02 -13.84
CA ASP A 161 -14.93 -31.38 -15.06
C ASP A 161 -15.85 -30.18 -14.79
N GLY A 162 -15.87 -29.25 -15.74
CA GLY A 162 -16.58 -27.97 -15.69
C GLY A 162 -18.11 -28.05 -15.70
N PRO A 163 -18.76 -26.91 -16.01
CA PRO A 163 -19.25 -26.80 -17.38
C PRO A 163 -19.07 -25.41 -18.01
N GLN A 164 -19.04 -25.44 -19.34
CA GLN A 164 -19.18 -24.30 -20.25
C GLN A 164 -20.52 -23.58 -20.05
N LEU A 165 -20.52 -22.25 -20.20
CA LEU A 165 -21.70 -21.51 -20.62
C LEU A 165 -21.40 -20.71 -21.89
N THR A 166 -22.26 -20.98 -22.86
CA THR A 166 -22.54 -20.39 -24.18
C THR A 166 -22.98 -18.93 -24.06
N SER A 167 -22.43 -18.02 -24.86
CA SER A 167 -22.92 -17.47 -26.15
C SER A 167 -24.12 -16.51 -26.05
N GLU A 168 -23.98 -15.44 -26.84
CA GLU A 168 -25.04 -14.60 -27.44
C GLU A 168 -25.82 -13.65 -26.54
N GLU A 169 -25.60 -12.35 -26.73
CA GLU A 169 -26.72 -11.43 -27.01
C GLU A 169 -26.24 -10.26 -27.89
N ASP A 170 -27.03 -10.04 -28.94
CA ASP A 170 -26.89 -9.07 -30.02
C ASP A 170 -27.33 -7.64 -29.63
N ASP A 171 -26.69 -6.68 -30.29
CA ASP A 171 -27.06 -5.30 -30.68
C ASP A 171 -28.58 -5.03 -30.76
N PRO A 172 -29.16 -3.83 -30.42
CA PRO A 172 -28.98 -2.61 -31.24
C PRO A 172 -29.27 -1.26 -30.54
N SER A 173 -28.39 -0.26 -30.63
CA SER A 173 -28.82 1.17 -30.58
C SER A 173 -27.73 2.13 -31.03
N SER A 174 -27.86 2.48 -32.30
CA SER A 174 -27.29 3.63 -32.97
C SER A 174 -27.89 4.95 -32.46
N GLN A 175 -27.07 6.01 -32.58
CA GLN A 175 -27.39 7.45 -32.72
C GLN A 175 -26.69 8.34 -31.67
N ILE A 176 -25.52 8.88 -32.04
CA ILE A 176 -24.97 10.10 -31.44
C ILE A 176 -24.89 11.15 -32.57
N PRO A 177 -25.41 12.37 -32.35
CA PRO A 177 -25.56 13.38 -33.38
C PRO A 177 -24.23 13.97 -33.85
N THR A 178 -24.13 14.18 -35.16
CA THR A 178 -23.04 14.85 -35.86
C THR A 178 -22.91 16.30 -35.38
N ALA A 179 -21.72 16.69 -34.93
CA ALA A 179 -21.41 18.07 -34.57
C ALA A 179 -21.40 19.00 -35.81
N PRO A 180 -21.83 20.27 -35.69
CA PRO A 180 -21.83 21.22 -36.80
C PRO A 180 -20.40 21.57 -37.24
N SER A 181 -20.27 21.78 -38.55
CA SER A 181 -19.02 22.06 -39.26
C SER A 181 -18.45 23.43 -38.88
N MET A 182 -17.12 23.52 -38.78
CA MET A 182 -16.36 24.71 -38.37
C MET A 182 -16.48 25.89 -39.35
N ASN A 183 -17.06 25.69 -40.54
CA ASN A 183 -17.35 26.76 -41.50
C ASN A 183 -18.60 27.59 -41.15
N ASP A 184 -19.51 27.09 -40.33
CA ASP A 184 -20.76 27.80 -40.00
C ASP A 184 -20.57 28.85 -38.88
N MET A 185 -19.39 28.94 -38.27
CA MET A 185 -19.13 29.88 -37.16
C MET A 185 -18.51 31.22 -37.57
N LEU A 186 -18.22 31.44 -38.87
CA LEU A 186 -17.55 32.66 -39.34
C LEU A 186 -18.45 33.69 -40.03
N GLU A 187 -19.76 33.45 -40.17
CA GLU A 187 -20.68 34.40 -40.82
C GLU A 187 -21.38 35.39 -39.87
N ASN A 188 -21.05 35.41 -38.58
CA ASN A 188 -21.76 36.25 -37.58
C ASN A 188 -20.85 37.18 -36.75
N ILE A 189 -19.75 37.67 -37.32
CA ILE A 189 -18.93 38.76 -36.74
C ILE A 189 -18.78 39.90 -37.74
#